data_AF-B3LZE9-F1
#
_entry.id   AF-B3LZE9-F1
#
_cell.length_a   1.000
_cell.length_b   1.000
_cell.length_c   1.000
_cell.angle_alpha   90.00
_cell.angle_beta   90.00
_cell.angle_gamma   90.00
#
_symmetry.space_group_name_H-M   'P 1'
#
loop_
_entity.id
_entity.type
_entity.pdbx_description
1 polymer ?
#
loop_
_entity_poly.entity_id
_entity_poly.type
_entity_poly.pdbx_seq_one_letter_code
_entity_poly.pdbx_strand_id
1 'polypeptide(L)'
;MKHNQKPNFKSKNKSKPKDDKPNKPEIRKMQRQQKAAQASAEREKIKAEKDAKIKIYKQQRLERTKAISKKTQRGQPLMKDRMQLLLKQIEEMKRR
;
A
#
# COMPACT_ATOMS: atom_id res chain seq x y z
N MET A 1 70.36 48.55 -10.35
CA MET A 1 69.02 49.11 -10.67
C MET A 1 68.25 48.02 -11.43
N LYS A 2 67.14 47.40 -11.03
CA LYS A 2 66.16 47.56 -9.95
C LYS A 2 65.62 46.15 -9.64
N HIS A 3 65.44 45.80 -8.36
CA HIS A 3 64.73 44.59 -7.94
C HIS A 3 63.23 44.88 -7.91
N ASN A 4 62.44 44.20 -8.72
CA ASN A 4 60.97 44.26 -8.66
C ASN A 4 60.47 43.37 -7.51
N GLN A 5 60.28 43.97 -6.33
CA GLN A 5 59.58 43.32 -5.23
C GLN A 5 58.08 43.24 -5.57
N LYS A 6 57.54 42.02 -5.58
CA LYS A 6 56.09 41.78 -5.69
C LYS A 6 55.41 42.20 -4.37
N PRO A 7 54.27 42.93 -4.41
CA PRO A 7 53.58 43.29 -3.19
C PRO A 7 52.95 42.06 -2.53
N ASN A 8 53.39 41.79 -1.30
CA ASN A 8 52.93 40.70 -0.46
C ASN A 8 51.58 41.08 0.18
N PHE A 9 50.46 40.82 -0.51
CA PHE A 9 49.12 40.95 0.08
C PHE A 9 48.84 39.78 1.03
N LYS A 10 49.43 39.83 2.23
CA LYS A 10 49.08 38.92 3.33
C LYS A 10 47.96 39.51 4.19
N SER A 11 46.87 38.76 4.19
CA SER A 11 45.93 38.54 5.30
C SER A 11 44.89 39.63 5.61
N LYS A 12 43.62 39.23 5.55
CA LYS A 12 42.74 39.06 6.74
C LYS A 12 41.37 38.52 6.32
N ASN A 13 41.33 37.26 5.88
CA ASN A 13 40.08 36.51 5.97
C ASN A 13 39.92 36.07 7.43
N LYS A 14 39.39 36.98 8.26
CA LYS A 14 38.86 36.59 9.57
C LYS A 14 37.68 35.66 9.30
N SER A 15 37.86 34.36 9.55
CA SER A 15 36.73 33.43 9.59
C SER A 15 35.77 33.92 10.67
N LYS A 16 34.60 34.41 10.27
CA LYS A 16 33.54 34.74 11.22
C LYS A 16 33.22 33.49 12.04
N PRO A 17 33.01 33.59 13.37
CA PRO A 17 32.52 32.46 14.15
C PRO A 17 31.23 31.96 13.51
N LYS A 18 31.09 30.64 13.36
CA LYS A 18 29.87 30.04 12.84
C LYS A 18 28.83 30.18 13.93
N ASP A 19 28.07 31.27 13.91
CA ASP A 19 26.87 31.43 14.73
C ASP A 19 25.97 30.20 14.53
N ASP A 20 25.36 29.75 15.64
CA ASP A 20 24.35 28.69 15.79
C ASP A 20 23.17 28.86 14.81
N LYS A 21 23.42 28.63 13.53
CA LYS A 21 22.38 28.60 12.51
C LYS A 21 21.72 27.23 12.64
N PRO A 22 20.38 27.18 12.77
CA PRO A 22 19.67 25.90 12.88
C PRO A 22 20.08 25.02 11.72
N ASN A 23 20.56 23.82 12.03
CA ASN A 23 21.17 22.90 11.08
C ASN A 23 20.09 22.37 10.12
N LYS A 24 19.76 23.20 9.10
CA LYS A 24 18.77 22.94 8.04
C LYS A 24 18.82 21.51 7.48
N PRO A 25 19.98 20.86 7.27
CA PRO A 25 20.00 19.47 6.79
C PRO A 25 19.51 18.43 7.81
N GLU A 26 19.77 18.59 9.10
CA GLU A 26 19.31 17.65 10.13
C GLU A 26 17.79 17.71 10.33
N ILE A 27 17.23 18.91 10.36
CA ILE A 27 15.77 19.12 10.40
C ILE A 27 15.11 18.49 9.18
N ARG A 28 15.69 18.64 7.98
CA ARG A 28 15.18 18.01 6.75
C ARG A 28 15.27 16.48 6.80
N LYS A 29 16.33 15.91 7.37
CA LYS A 29 16.46 14.45 7.55
C LYS A 29 15.38 13.93 8.49
N MET A 30 15.15 14.61 9.62
CA MET A 30 14.11 14.25 10.58
C MET A 30 12.71 14.31 9.95
N GLN A 31 12.39 15.37 9.21
CA GLN A 31 11.12 15.49 8.50
C GLN A 31 10.93 14.40 7.43
N ARG A 32 11.99 14.02 6.71
CA ARG A 32 11.93 12.90 5.74
C ARG A 32 11.68 11.57 6.43
N GLN A 33 12.32 11.30 7.56
CA GLN A 33 12.11 10.10 8.34
C GLN A 33 10.68 10.02 8.88
N GLN A 34 10.13 11.12 9.41
CA GLN A 34 8.74 11.18 9.86
C GLN A 34 7.75 10.91 8.73
N LYS A 35 7.96 11.53 7.55
CA LYS A 35 7.11 11.27 6.38
C LYS A 35 7.23 9.84 5.86
N ALA A 36 8.42 9.26 5.87
CA ALA A 36 8.63 7.87 5.48
C ALA A 36 7.93 6.89 6.44
N ALA A 37 7.99 7.16 7.75
CA ALA A 37 7.29 6.37 8.76
C ALA A 37 5.77 6.44 8.57
N GLN A 38 5.21 7.64 8.34
CA GLN A 38 3.79 7.82 8.05
C GLN A 38 3.36 7.07 6.78
N ALA A 39 4.12 7.20 5.69
CA ALA A 39 3.84 6.49 4.44
C ALA A 39 3.92 4.96 4.60
N SER A 40 4.83 4.45 5.43
CA SER A 40 4.91 3.01 5.71
C SER A 40 3.69 2.51 6.49
N ALA A 41 3.26 3.24 7.52
CA ALA A 41 2.08 2.89 8.32
C ALA A 41 0.79 2.90 7.47
N GLU A 42 0.64 3.87 6.55
CA GLU A 42 -0.49 3.90 5.63
C GLU A 42 -0.49 2.72 4.65
N ARG A 43 0.67 2.35 4.11
CA ARG A 43 0.81 1.18 3.24
C ARG A 43 0.46 -0.11 3.96
N GLU A 44 0.87 -0.26 5.22
CA GLU A 44 0.54 -1.42 6.04
C GLU A 44 -0.95 -1.53 6.31
N LYS A 45 -1.63 -0.42 6.62
CA LYS A 45 -3.10 -0.39 6.77
C LYS A 45 -3.80 -0.83 5.49
N ILE A 46 -3.41 -0.27 4.34
CA ILE A 46 -4.00 -0.62 3.04
C ILE A 46 -3.75 -2.10 2.71
N LYS A 47 -2.56 -2.62 3.01
CA LYS A 47 -2.23 -4.03 2.80
C LYS A 47 -3.11 -4.94 3.66
N ALA A 48 -3.25 -4.61 4.95
CA ALA A 48 -4.10 -5.37 5.87
C ALA A 48 -5.57 -5.39 5.42
N GLU A 49 -6.11 -4.25 4.97
CA GLU A 49 -7.48 -4.18 4.44
C GLU A 49 -7.67 -5.03 3.18
N LYS A 50 -6.71 -5.00 2.25
CA LYS A 50 -6.75 -5.82 1.03
C LYS A 50 -6.69 -7.30 1.38
N ASP A 51 -5.80 -7.70 2.28
CA ASP A 51 -5.66 -9.08 2.71
C ASP A 51 -6.94 -9.58 3.43
N ALA A 52 -7.57 -8.74 4.24
CA ALA A 52 -8.85 -9.05 4.87
C ALA A 52 -9.96 -9.28 3.83
N LYS A 53 -10.08 -8.40 2.83
CA LYS A 53 -11.05 -8.56 1.73
C LYS A 53 -10.83 -9.85 0.94
N ILE A 54 -9.57 -10.18 0.64
CA ILE A 54 -9.21 -11.41 -0.07
C ILE A 54 -9.59 -12.64 0.76
N LYS A 55 -9.31 -12.64 2.08
CA LYS A 55 -9.69 -13.73 2.98
C LYS A 55 -11.21 -13.94 3.00
N ILE A 56 -11.98 -12.87 3.14
CA ILE A 56 -13.45 -12.92 3.10
C ILE A 56 -13.94 -13.50 1.77
N TYR A 57 -13.43 -12.99 0.65
CA TYR A 57 -13.81 -13.50 -0.68
C TYR A 57 -13.51 -15.00 -0.84
N LYS A 58 -12.32 -15.44 -0.43
CA LYS A 58 -11.92 -16.85 -0.48
C LYS A 58 -12.83 -17.71 0.39
N GLN A 59 -13.17 -17.25 1.59
CA GLN A 59 -14.08 -17.94 2.48
C GLN A 59 -15.48 -18.08 1.86
N GLN A 60 -16.06 -16.99 1.36
CA GLN A 60 -17.36 -17.01 0.68
C GLN A 60 -17.36 -17.95 -0.53
N ARG A 61 -16.28 -17.97 -1.31
CA ARG A 61 -16.13 -18.89 -2.44
C ARG A 61 -16.10 -20.36 -1.98
N LEU A 62 -15.39 -20.67 -0.91
CA LEU A 62 -15.35 -22.03 -0.34
C LEU A 62 -16.71 -22.45 0.21
N GLU A 63 -17.43 -21.56 0.89
CA GLU A 63 -18.78 -21.84 1.39
C GLU A 63 -19.78 -22.08 0.25
N ARG A 64 -19.74 -21.23 -0.80
CA ARG A 64 -20.56 -21.40 -2.00
C ARG A 64 -20.26 -22.71 -2.73
N THR A 65 -18.98 -23.03 -2.93
CA THR A 65 -18.58 -24.27 -3.61
C THR A 65 -18.97 -25.51 -2.81
N LYS A 66 -18.80 -25.49 -1.47
CA LYS A 66 -19.30 -26.55 -0.58
C LYS A 66 -20.81 -26.71 -0.69
N ALA A 67 -21.56 -25.61 -0.68
CA ALA A 67 -23.02 -25.64 -0.83
C ALA A 67 -23.46 -26.20 -2.20
N ILE A 68 -22.78 -25.80 -3.28
CA ILE A 68 -23.04 -26.31 -4.64
C ILE A 68 -22.68 -27.80 -4.73
N SER A 69 -21.56 -28.23 -4.15
CA SER A 69 -21.14 -29.63 -4.14
C SER A 69 -22.08 -30.54 -3.36
N LYS A 70 -22.81 -30.01 -2.37
CA LYS A 70 -23.84 -30.77 -1.65
C LYS A 70 -25.12 -30.92 -2.48
N LYS A 71 -25.47 -29.89 -3.26
CA LYS A 71 -26.66 -29.85 -4.12
C LYS A 71 -26.47 -30.54 -5.47
N THR A 72 -25.23 -30.61 -5.94
CA THR A 72 -24.86 -31.13 -7.26
C THR A 72 -23.72 -32.13 -7.15
N GLN A 73 -23.86 -33.28 -7.81
CA GLN A 73 -22.78 -34.25 -8.02
C GLN A 73 -22.12 -33.96 -9.37
N ARG A 74 -20.85 -33.53 -9.37
CA ARG A 74 -20.11 -33.15 -10.60
C ARG A 74 -20.83 -32.10 -11.46
N GLY A 75 -21.53 -31.15 -10.83
CA GLY A 75 -22.29 -30.11 -11.53
C GLY A 75 -23.68 -30.54 -12.02
N GLN A 76 -24.04 -31.82 -11.86
CA GLN A 76 -25.41 -32.31 -12.08
C GLN A 76 -26.20 -32.24 -10.77
N PRO A 77 -27.38 -31.62 -10.71
CA PRO A 77 -28.18 -31.58 -9.49
C PRO A 77 -28.57 -32.99 -9.04
N LEU A 78 -28.43 -33.28 -7.74
CA LEU A 78 -28.89 -34.55 -7.18
C LEU A 78 -30.41 -34.65 -7.39
N MET A 79 -30.95 -35.85 -7.67
CA MET A 79 -32.34 -36.02 -8.14
C MET A 79 -33.41 -35.27 -7.32
N LYS A 80 -33.24 -35.19 -5.98
CA LYS A 80 -34.14 -34.45 -5.08
C LYS A 80 -34.10 -32.93 -5.26
N ASP A 81 -32.92 -32.38 -5.56
CA ASP A 81 -32.68 -30.94 -5.69
C ASP A 81 -32.81 -30.45 -7.14
N ARG A 82 -32.77 -31.37 -8.12
CA ARG A 82 -32.91 -31.07 -9.55
C ARG A 82 -34.27 -30.44 -9.89
N MET A 83 -35.33 -31.00 -9.33
CA MET A 83 -36.70 -30.52 -9.56
C MET A 83 -36.90 -29.12 -8.98
N GLN A 84 -36.39 -28.85 -7.77
CA GLN A 84 -36.46 -27.52 -7.17
C GLN A 84 -35.61 -26.48 -7.94
N LEU A 85 -34.43 -26.88 -8.43
CA LEU A 85 -33.59 -26.01 -9.25
C LEU A 85 -34.30 -25.63 -10.57
N LEU A 86 -34.93 -26.60 -11.23
CA LEU A 86 -35.73 -26.38 -12.45
C LEU A 86 -36.92 -25.44 -12.19
N LEU A 87 -37.69 -25.68 -11.12
CA LEU A 87 -38.82 -24.82 -10.75
C LEU A 87 -38.37 -23.37 -10.46
N LYS A 88 -37.24 -23.20 -9.77
CA LYS A 88 -36.67 -21.88 -9.49
C LYS A 88 -36.19 -21.16 -10.76
N GLN A 89 -35.56 -21.87 -11.69
CA GLN A 89 -35.15 -21.29 -12.98
C GLN A 89 -36.35 -20.85 -13.82
N ILE A 90 -37.42 -21.63 -13.83
CA ILE A 90 -38.67 -21.27 -14.51
C ILE A 90 -39.27 -20.01 -13.88
N GLU A 91 -39.26 -19.89 -12.54
CA GLU A 91 -39.75 -18.71 -11.84
C GLU A 91 -38.89 -17.46 -12.12
N GLU A 92 -37.56 -17.59 -12.10
CA GLU A 92 -36.64 -16.49 -12.45
C GLU A 92 -36.77 -16.07 -13.92
N MET A 93 -37.05 -17.00 -14.84
CA MET A 93 -37.32 -16.70 -16.25
C MET A 93 -38.66 -15.99 -16.45
N LYS A 94 -39.69 -16.30 -15.63
CA LYS A 94 -41.01 -15.64 -15.68
C LYS A 94 -41.03 -14.25 -15.05
N ARG A 95 -40.06 -13.94 -14.18
CA ARG A 95 -39.91 -12.62 -13.54
C ARG A 95 -39.08 -11.62 -14.38
N ARG A 96 -38.44 -12.09 -15.45
CA ARG A 96 -37.82 -11.26 -16.49
C ARG A 96 -38.83 -10.94 -17.57
#